data_AF-A0A4Z2G8T5-F1
#
_entry.id   AF-A0A4Z2G8T5-F1
#
_cell.length_a   1.000
_cell.length_b   1.000
_cell.length_c   1.000
_cell.angle_alpha   90.00
_cell.angle_beta   90.00
_cell.angle_gamma   90.00
#
_symmetry.space_group_name_H-M   'P 1'
#
loop_
_entity.id
_entity.type
_entity.pdbx_description
1 polymer ?
#
loop_
_entity_poly.entity_id
_entity_poly.type
_entity_poly.pdbx_seq_one_letter_code
_entity_poly.pdbx_strand_id
1 'polypeptide(L)'
;MSLPSSRIQQSCLQSFVCFSLAVSENAKQDLKDGLSLYNSENNIGLRNAWNIIQAEWKCCGVIAYTDWHEALQEKVVPDRCCQEHYQNCGHNSTNMFWNRGCFEKVEEWMDDNKHLLGTIGMVILVVQLLGMAFSMTLFHHIHRTGKKYDA
;
A
#
# COMPACT_ATOMS: atom_id res chain seq x y z
N MET A 1 6.83 -24.82 23.09
CA MET A 1 6.94 -23.61 23.93
C MET A 1 6.14 -22.51 23.24
N SER A 2 4.82 -22.59 23.37
CA SER A 2 3.85 -21.67 22.77
C SER A 2 3.52 -20.60 23.80
N LEU A 3 3.91 -19.36 23.54
CA LEU A 3 3.47 -18.22 24.37
C LEU A 3 1.97 -18.04 24.13
N PRO A 4 1.14 -18.02 25.20
CA PRO A 4 -0.31 -17.96 25.04
C PRO A 4 -0.71 -16.58 24.50
N SER A 5 -1.59 -16.59 23.48
CA SER A 5 -2.24 -15.43 22.86
C SER A 5 -2.77 -14.39 23.88
N SER A 6 -3.12 -14.83 25.09
CA SER A 6 -3.57 -13.99 26.20
C SER A 6 -2.53 -13.02 26.76
N ARG A 7 -1.22 -13.27 26.59
CA ARG A 7 -0.14 -12.39 27.08
C ARG A 7 0.10 -11.19 26.15
N ILE A 8 -0.14 -11.36 24.85
CA ILE A 8 -0.06 -10.29 23.83
C ILE A 8 -1.14 -9.24 24.09
N GLN A 9 -2.34 -9.67 24.49
CA GLN A 9 -3.48 -8.79 24.75
C GLN A 9 -3.31 -7.94 26.02
N GLN A 10 -2.58 -8.43 27.03
CA GLN A 10 -2.27 -7.66 28.25
C GLN A 10 -1.16 -6.61 28.04
N SER A 11 -0.33 -6.75 27.01
CA SER A 11 0.70 -5.76 26.65
C SER A 11 0.19 -4.63 25.76
N CYS A 12 -1.03 -4.74 25.21
CA CYS A 12 -1.68 -3.70 24.38
C CYS A 12 -2.10 -2.43 25.14
N LEU A 13 -1.81 -2.30 26.44
CA LEU A 13 -2.17 -1.14 27.27
C LEU A 13 -1.28 0.11 27.02
N GLN A 14 -0.27 0.03 26.17
CA GLN A 14 0.45 1.20 25.66
C GLN A 14 0.02 1.48 24.22
N SER A 15 -0.88 2.45 24.07
CA SER A 15 -1.72 2.70 22.89
C SER A 15 -0.99 2.88 21.56
N PHE A 16 0.31 3.19 21.55
CA PHE A 16 1.08 3.35 20.30
C PHE A 16 1.47 2.02 19.65
N VAL A 17 2.02 1.07 20.41
CA VAL A 17 2.50 -0.21 19.87
C VAL A 17 1.33 -1.05 19.34
N CYS A 18 0.22 -1.09 20.07
CA CYS A 18 -0.97 -1.82 19.65
C CYS A 18 -1.59 -1.20 18.38
N PHE A 19 -1.58 0.14 18.28
CA PHE A 19 -2.05 0.84 17.08
C PHE A 19 -1.18 0.56 15.86
N SER A 20 0.15 0.64 15.99
CA SER A 20 1.07 0.32 14.89
C SER A 20 0.91 -1.13 14.40
N LEU A 21 0.76 -2.08 15.32
CA LEU A 21 0.51 -3.48 14.96
C LEU A 21 -0.82 -3.64 14.21
N ALA A 22 -1.91 -3.05 14.73
CA ALA A 22 -3.21 -3.12 14.09
C ALA A 22 -3.20 -2.51 12.67
N VAL A 23 -2.51 -1.38 12.48
CA VAL A 23 -2.34 -0.76 11.16
C VAL A 23 -1.62 -1.69 10.20
N SER A 24 -0.53 -2.34 10.62
CA SER A 24 0.23 -3.24 9.76
C SER A 24 -0.59 -4.48 9.34
N GLU A 25 -1.36 -5.06 10.27
CA GLU A 25 -2.18 -6.25 9.97
C GLU A 25 -3.37 -5.90 9.09
N ASN A 26 -4.04 -4.76 9.34
CA ASN A 26 -5.13 -4.29 8.48
C ASN A 26 -4.62 -4.02 7.05
N ALA A 27 -3.46 -3.39 6.91
CA ALA A 27 -2.87 -3.14 5.59
C ALA A 27 -2.54 -4.44 4.84
N LYS A 28 -1.99 -5.45 5.54
CA LYS A 28 -1.77 -6.77 4.95
C LYS A 28 -3.09 -7.42 4.52
N GLN A 29 -4.13 -7.30 5.33
CA GLN A 29 -5.44 -7.85 5.02
C GLN A 29 -6.06 -7.17 3.79
N ASP A 30 -6.05 -5.84 3.72
CA ASP A 30 -6.56 -5.08 2.57
C ASP A 30 -5.81 -5.47 1.27
N LEU A 31 -4.49 -5.68 1.36
CA LEU A 31 -3.70 -6.16 0.23
C LEU A 31 -4.07 -7.59 -0.17
N LYS A 32 -4.32 -8.49 0.78
CA LYS A 32 -4.77 -9.86 0.49
C LYS A 32 -6.14 -9.89 -0.14
N ASP A 33 -7.06 -9.06 0.33
CA ASP A 33 -8.38 -8.89 -0.26
C ASP A 33 -8.25 -8.38 -1.70
N GLY A 34 -7.36 -7.40 -1.94
CA GLY A 34 -7.01 -6.95 -3.28
C GLY A 34 -6.36 -8.03 -4.15
N LEU A 35 -5.58 -8.93 -3.57
CA LEU A 35 -4.97 -10.06 -4.28
C LEU A 35 -6.03 -11.05 -4.78
N SER A 36 -7.07 -11.32 -3.98
CA SER A 36 -8.18 -12.21 -4.34
C SER A 36 -8.96 -11.74 -5.59
N LEU A 37 -8.93 -10.44 -5.86
CA LEU A 37 -9.60 -9.81 -7.00
C LEU A 37 -8.75 -9.80 -8.28
N TYR A 38 -7.54 -10.36 -8.25
CA TYR A 38 -6.59 -10.32 -9.36
C TYR A 38 -7.13 -10.96 -10.66
N ASN A 39 -7.84 -12.09 -10.55
CA ASN A 39 -8.39 -12.80 -11.70
C ASN A 39 -9.79 -12.34 -12.11
N SER A 40 -10.36 -11.34 -11.43
CA SER A 40 -11.68 -10.81 -11.80
C SER A 40 -11.60 -10.04 -13.12
N GLU A 41 -12.49 -10.37 -14.07
CA GLU A 41 -12.48 -9.80 -15.44
C GLU A 41 -12.58 -8.27 -15.47
N ASN A 42 -13.29 -7.67 -14.52
CA ASN A 42 -13.50 -6.21 -14.44
C ASN A 42 -12.36 -5.44 -13.74
N ASN A 43 -11.33 -6.14 -13.22
CA ASN A 43 -10.28 -5.53 -12.39
C ASN A 43 -8.92 -5.46 -13.11
N ILE A 44 -8.92 -5.13 -14.41
CA ILE A 44 -7.70 -5.03 -15.24
C ILE A 44 -6.68 -4.06 -14.63
N GLY A 45 -7.16 -2.93 -14.09
CA GLY A 45 -6.30 -1.94 -13.43
C GLY A 45 -5.58 -2.50 -12.20
N LEU A 46 -6.30 -3.24 -11.36
CA LEU A 46 -5.74 -3.88 -10.16
C LEU A 46 -4.73 -4.97 -10.53
N ARG A 47 -5.07 -5.79 -11.52
CA ARG A 47 -4.15 -6.80 -12.07
C ARG A 47 -2.85 -6.18 -12.58
N ASN A 48 -2.96 -5.07 -13.32
CA ASN A 48 -1.79 -4.36 -13.83
C ASN A 48 -0.95 -3.75 -12.70
N ALA A 49 -1.59 -3.17 -11.68
CA ALA A 49 -0.89 -2.64 -10.51
C ALA A 49 -0.07 -3.72 -9.80
N TRP A 50 -0.67 -4.90 -9.54
CA TRP A 50 0.04 -6.04 -8.97
C TRP A 50 1.21 -6.52 -9.83
N ASN A 51 1.04 -6.54 -11.16
CA ASN A 51 2.10 -6.92 -12.09
C ASN A 51 3.28 -5.94 -12.08
N ILE A 52 2.99 -4.63 -12.01
CA ILE A 52 4.01 -3.58 -11.96
C ILE A 52 4.77 -3.63 -10.64
N ILE A 53 4.06 -3.68 -9.51
CA ILE A 53 4.69 -3.69 -8.18
C ILE A 53 5.62 -4.89 -8.05
N GLN A 54 5.17 -6.09 -8.40
CA GLN A 54 5.99 -7.30 -8.26
C GLN A 54 7.23 -7.28 -9.17
N ALA A 55 7.09 -6.75 -10.39
CA ALA A 55 8.21 -6.63 -11.32
C ALA A 55 9.26 -5.60 -10.86
N GLU A 56 8.80 -4.43 -10.39
CA GLU A 56 9.67 -3.32 -10.02
C GLU A 56 10.35 -3.57 -8.65
N TRP A 57 9.59 -4.09 -7.69
CA TRP A 57 10.04 -4.28 -6.30
C TRP A 57 10.64 -5.66 -6.05
N LYS A 58 10.62 -6.55 -7.06
CA LYS A 58 11.22 -7.89 -7.00
C LYS A 58 10.70 -8.68 -5.80
N CYS A 59 9.37 -8.76 -5.70
CA CYS A 59 8.63 -9.40 -4.62
C CYS A 59 7.50 -10.25 -5.20
N CYS A 60 6.95 -11.16 -4.40
CA CYS A 60 5.80 -11.97 -4.81
C CYS A 60 4.83 -12.19 -3.65
N GLY A 61 3.55 -11.88 -3.89
CA GLY A 61 2.51 -11.95 -2.87
C GLY A 61 2.60 -10.81 -1.85
N VAL A 62 1.75 -10.85 -0.82
CA VAL A 62 1.68 -9.79 0.20
C VAL A 62 2.76 -10.02 1.24
N ILE A 63 2.72 -11.17 1.89
CA ILE A 63 3.65 -11.65 2.91
C ILE A 63 4.62 -12.65 2.29
N ALA A 64 4.11 -13.54 1.42
CA ALA A 64 4.90 -14.53 0.73
C ALA A 64 4.24 -14.96 -0.59
N TYR A 65 5.00 -15.62 -1.46
CA TYR A 65 4.49 -16.13 -2.73
C TYR A 65 3.28 -17.08 -2.56
N THR A 66 3.17 -17.75 -1.41
CA THR A 66 2.05 -18.66 -1.09
C THR A 66 0.71 -17.96 -0.99
N ASP A 67 0.67 -16.63 -0.81
CA ASP A 67 -0.59 -15.86 -0.82
C ASP A 67 -1.32 -16.00 -2.18
N TRP A 68 -0.57 -16.23 -3.26
CA TRP A 68 -1.16 -16.51 -4.58
C TRP A 68 -1.89 -17.85 -4.64
N HIS A 69 -1.46 -18.84 -3.85
CA HIS A 69 -2.13 -20.14 -3.83
C HIS A 69 -3.53 -20.04 -3.23
N GLU A 70 -3.73 -19.11 -2.31
CA GLU A 70 -5.04 -18.80 -1.73
C GLU A 70 -5.88 -17.96 -2.71
N ALA A 71 -5.27 -16.95 -3.34
CA ALA A 71 -5.97 -16.05 -4.25
C ALA A 71 -6.39 -16.68 -5.59
N LEU A 72 -5.57 -17.55 -6.16
CA LEU A 72 -5.81 -18.21 -7.46
C LEU A 72 -6.38 -19.62 -7.32
N GLN A 73 -6.44 -20.16 -6.08
CA GLN A 73 -6.87 -21.54 -5.78
C GLN A 73 -6.03 -22.63 -6.49
N GLU A 74 -4.87 -22.27 -6.99
CA GLU A 74 -3.94 -23.13 -7.72
C GLU A 74 -2.53 -22.92 -7.19
N LYS A 75 -1.65 -23.93 -7.29
CA LYS A 75 -0.24 -23.81 -6.86
C LYS A 75 0.60 -23.06 -7.91
N VAL A 76 0.14 -21.87 -8.28
CA VAL A 76 0.72 -21.04 -9.33
C VAL A 76 0.89 -19.62 -8.83
N VAL A 77 1.86 -18.91 -9.41
CA VAL A 77 2.07 -17.47 -9.20
C VAL A 77 2.00 -16.75 -10.56
N PRO A 78 1.76 -15.43 -10.60
CA PRO A 78 1.87 -14.68 -11.84
C PRO A 78 3.30 -14.69 -12.39
N ASP A 79 3.46 -14.67 -13.72
CA ASP A 79 4.78 -14.69 -14.37
C ASP A 79 5.68 -13.50 -13.98
N ARG A 80 5.11 -12.39 -13.51
CA ARG A 80 5.86 -11.23 -13.00
C ARG A 80 6.57 -11.49 -11.66
N CYS A 81 6.21 -12.55 -10.94
CA CYS A 81 6.91 -12.99 -9.72
C CYS A 81 8.23 -13.71 -9.99
N CYS A 82 8.50 -14.11 -11.23
CA CYS A 82 9.68 -14.89 -11.55
C CYS A 82 10.93 -14.02 -11.68
N GLN A 83 12.08 -14.56 -11.27
CA GLN A 83 13.37 -13.89 -11.38
C GLN A 83 13.85 -13.86 -12.83
N GLU A 84 13.67 -14.96 -13.55
CA GLU A 84 13.93 -15.05 -14.98
C GLU A 84 12.63 -14.88 -15.77
N HIS A 85 12.64 -13.99 -16.76
CA HIS A 85 11.44 -13.71 -17.55
C HIS A 85 11.30 -14.71 -18.69
N TYR A 86 10.54 -15.79 -18.44
CA TYR A 86 10.09 -16.73 -19.46
C TYR A 86 8.59 -16.99 -19.31
N GLN A 87 7.91 -17.34 -20.42
CA GLN A 87 6.46 -17.55 -20.41
C GLN A 87 6.09 -18.75 -19.52
N ASN A 88 5.03 -18.59 -18.71
CA ASN A 88 4.48 -19.62 -17.81
C ASN A 88 5.46 -20.11 -16.73
N CYS A 89 6.38 -19.24 -16.29
CA CYS A 89 7.32 -19.56 -15.22
C CYS A 89 6.61 -19.82 -13.89
N GLY A 90 5.48 -19.16 -13.63
CA GLY A 90 4.74 -19.33 -12.39
C GLY A 90 4.04 -20.69 -12.24
N HIS A 91 3.95 -21.46 -13.32
CA HIS A 91 3.36 -22.79 -13.35
C HIS A 91 4.40 -23.91 -13.17
N ASN A 92 5.69 -23.58 -13.31
CA ASN A 92 6.80 -24.52 -13.11
C ASN A 92 7.48 -24.23 -11.77
N SER A 93 7.41 -25.18 -10.84
CA SER A 93 7.87 -25.05 -9.45
C SER A 93 9.40 -25.16 -9.31
N THR A 94 10.15 -24.52 -10.21
CA THR A 94 11.62 -24.54 -10.22
C THR A 94 12.25 -23.65 -9.15
N ASN A 95 11.48 -23.11 -8.20
CA ASN A 95 11.90 -22.19 -7.13
C ASN A 95 12.57 -20.88 -7.60
N MET A 96 12.41 -20.51 -8.87
CA MET A 96 12.99 -19.28 -9.46
C MET A 96 12.09 -18.04 -9.29
N PHE A 97 11.29 -17.97 -8.23
CA PHE A 97 10.44 -16.81 -7.92
C PHE A 97 10.98 -16.00 -6.74
N TRP A 98 10.49 -14.78 -6.59
CA TRP A 98 10.80 -13.95 -5.43
C TRP A 98 10.10 -14.51 -4.19
N ASN A 99 10.86 -14.95 -3.19
CA ASN A 99 10.29 -15.52 -1.96
C ASN A 99 9.81 -14.47 -0.97
N ARG A 100 10.25 -13.21 -1.11
CA ARG A 100 9.86 -12.11 -0.22
C ARG A 100 8.52 -11.53 -0.65
N GLY A 101 7.66 -11.25 0.34
CA GLY A 101 6.41 -10.52 0.15
C GLY A 101 6.65 -9.05 -0.20
N CYS A 102 5.70 -8.47 -0.93
CA CYS A 102 5.77 -7.06 -1.32
C CYS A 102 5.57 -6.11 -0.13
N PHE A 103 4.85 -6.54 0.92
CA PHE A 103 4.63 -5.71 2.10
C PHE A 103 5.94 -5.40 2.84
N GLU A 104 6.78 -6.43 3.07
CA GLU A 104 8.11 -6.27 3.68
C GLU A 104 8.98 -5.29 2.87
N LYS A 105 8.94 -5.40 1.54
CA LYS A 105 9.69 -4.50 0.64
C LYS A 105 9.23 -3.05 0.73
N VAL A 106 7.92 -2.83 0.87
CA VAL A 106 7.35 -1.49 1.08
C VAL A 106 7.76 -0.94 2.44
N GLU A 107 7.72 -1.75 3.49
CA GLU A 107 8.19 -1.35 4.83
C GLU A 107 9.68 -0.98 4.84
N GLU A 108 10.53 -1.80 4.23
CA GLU A 108 11.98 -1.51 4.07
C GLU A 108 12.18 -0.17 3.35
N TRP A 109 11.51 0.03 2.21
CA TRP A 109 11.64 1.27 1.45
C TRP A 109 11.12 2.48 2.23
N MET A 110 10.01 2.35 2.97
CA MET A 110 9.47 3.42 3.78
C MET A 110 10.42 3.81 4.92
N ASP A 111 11.04 2.84 5.61
CA ASP A 111 11.99 3.16 6.68
C ASP A 111 13.26 3.81 6.13
N ASP A 112 13.76 3.32 5.00
CA ASP A 112 14.93 3.88 4.30
C ASP A 112 14.66 5.31 3.77
N ASN A 113 13.44 5.59 3.33
CA ASN A 113 13.08 6.85 2.66
C ASN A 113 12.18 7.78 3.50
N LYS A 114 12.04 7.55 4.81
CA LYS A 114 11.15 8.35 5.67
C LYS A 114 11.45 9.86 5.67
N HIS A 115 12.72 10.24 5.52
CA HIS A 115 13.12 11.65 5.42
C HIS A 115 12.62 12.30 4.12
N LEU A 116 12.70 11.56 3.01
CA LEU A 116 12.20 12.00 1.71
C LEU A 116 10.67 12.15 1.76
N LEU A 117 9.97 11.12 2.24
CA LEU A 117 8.51 11.12 2.40
C LEU A 117 8.03 12.26 3.30
N GLY A 118 8.70 12.47 4.44
CA GLY A 118 8.37 13.55 5.36
C GLY A 118 8.55 14.93 4.74
N THR A 119 9.61 15.13 3.95
CA THR A 119 9.86 16.40 3.26
C THR A 119 8.79 16.68 2.20
N ILE A 120 8.42 15.69 1.38
CA ILE A 120 7.37 15.82 0.38
C ILE A 120 6.04 16.17 1.06
N GLY A 121 5.69 15.48 2.15
CA GLY A 121 4.49 15.75 2.93
C GLY A 121 4.46 17.18 3.48
N MET A 122 5.57 17.67 4.02
CA MET A 122 5.66 19.04 4.55
C MET A 122 5.47 20.10 3.47
N VAL A 123 6.03 19.90 2.28
CA VAL A 123 5.84 20.81 1.14
C VAL A 123 4.37 20.86 0.72
N ILE A 124 3.71 19.71 0.61
CA ILE A 124 2.28 19.63 0.27
C ILE A 124 1.44 20.38 1.31
N LEU A 125 1.71 20.21 2.60
CA LEU A 125 1.00 20.92 3.67
C LEU A 125 1.15 22.44 3.57
N VAL A 126 2.36 22.94 3.31
CA VAL A 126 2.59 24.38 3.16
C VAL A 126 1.82 24.94 1.95
N VAL A 127 1.88 24.26 0.81
CA VAL A 127 1.14 24.67 -0.40
C VAL A 127 -0.36 24.66 -0.15
N GLN A 128 -0.89 23.65 0.54
CA GLN A 128 -2.30 23.55 0.89
C GLN A 128 -2.76 24.73 1.76
N LEU A 129 -1.97 25.11 2.78
CA LEU A 129 -2.29 26.23 3.67
C LEU A 129 -2.28 27.57 2.91
N LEU A 130 -1.30 27.79 2.04
CA LEU A 130 -1.25 28.97 1.19
C LEU A 130 -2.45 29.03 0.24
N GLY A 131 -2.82 27.90 -0.37
CA GLY A 131 -4.00 27.79 -1.24
C GLY A 131 -5.31 28.14 -0.50
N MET A 132 -5.47 27.67 0.74
CA MET A 132 -6.62 28.03 1.57
C MET A 132 -6.64 29.52 1.91
N ALA A 133 -5.49 30.10 2.28
CA ALA A 133 -5.39 31.52 2.60
C ALA A 133 -5.72 32.42 1.39
N PHE A 134 -5.19 32.09 0.21
CA PHE A 134 -5.50 32.81 -1.03
C PHE A 134 -6.97 32.68 -1.42
N SER A 135 -7.55 31.49 -1.30
CA SER A 135 -8.97 31.25 -1.58
C SER A 135 -9.87 32.11 -0.69
N MET A 136 -9.59 32.16 0.62
CA MET A 136 -10.35 33.01 1.55
C MET A 136 -10.20 34.50 1.22
N THR A 137 -8.98 34.95 0.90
CA THR A 137 -8.70 36.35 0.57
C THR A 137 -9.44 36.78 -0.70
N LEU A 138 -9.44 35.93 -1.73
CA LEU A 138 -10.15 36.16 -2.99
C LEU A 138 -11.67 36.21 -2.78
N PHE A 139 -12.21 35.24 -2.03
CA PHE A 139 -13.64 35.19 -1.71
C PHE A 139 -14.10 36.46 -0.99
N HIS A 140 -13.33 36.91 0.01
CA HIS A 140 -13.64 38.12 0.76
C HIS A 140 -13.58 39.38 -0.10
N HIS A 141 -12.63 39.45 -1.04
CA HIS A 141 -12.53 40.56 -1.97
C HIS A 141 -13.73 40.62 -2.92
N ILE A 142 -14.11 39.50 -3.54
CA ILE A 142 -15.26 39.43 -4.46
C ILE A 142 -16.56 39.79 -3.73
N HIS A 143 -16.78 39.23 -2.53
CA HIS A 143 -17.98 39.53 -1.74
C HIS A 143 -18.09 41.00 -1.33
N ARG A 144 -16.96 41.62 -0.94
CA ARG A 144 -16.93 43.05 -0.65
C ARG A 144 -17.19 43.90 -1.89
N THR A 145 -16.66 43.50 -3.04
CA THR A 145 -16.87 44.21 -4.30
C THR A 145 -18.34 44.09 -4.75
N GLY A 146 -18.96 42.91 -4.65
CA GLY A 146 -20.39 42.72 -4.93
C GLY A 146 -21.28 43.63 -4.09
N LYS A 147 -21.06 43.67 -2.76
CA LYS A 147 -21.80 44.58 -1.86
C LYS A 147 -21.69 46.07 -2.19
N LYS A 148 -20.64 46.50 -2.90
CA LYS A 148 -20.50 47.89 -3.35
C LYS A 148 -21.31 48.22 -4.61
N TYR A 149 -21.65 47.22 -5.43
CA TYR A 149 -22.46 47.42 -6.63
C TYR A 149 -23.97 47.36 -6.34
N ASP A 150 -24.37 46.74 -5.23
CA ASP A 150 -25.77 46.64 -4.79
C ASP A 150 -26.24 47.81 -3.89
N ALA A 151 -25.36 48.78 -3.58
CA ALA A 151 -25.64 49.96 -2.75
C ALA A 151 -25.56 51.25 -3.57
#